data_AF-A0A7C0VAH5-F1
#
_entry.id   AF-A0A7C0VAH5-F1
#
_cell.length_a   1.000
_cell.length_b   1.000
_cell.length_c   1.000
_cell.angle_alpha   90.00
_cell.angle_beta   90.00
_cell.angle_gamma   90.00
#
_symmetry.space_group_name_H-M   'P 1'
#
loop_
_entity.id
_entity.type
_entity.pdbx_description
1 polymer ?
#
loop_
_entity_poly.entity_id
_entity_poly.type
_entity_poly.pdbx_seq_one_letter_code
_entity_poly.pdbx_strand_id
1 'polypeptide(L)'
;PLRPSGTLMVMGNLKEMHHRWVVGVSILGYGCSMAVGVGIPIPILDEEMARFAGISDEEIFTYIVDYGKDYPNGRSVSLGKVSYAELKSGTIRFRGKEVHTVPLSSYKRALEIARILKEWIEKGEFLLTVPQAPLPGARSFVGS
;
A
#
# COMPACT_ATOMS: atom_id res chain seq x y z
N PRO A 1 6.38 6.94 1.72
CA PRO A 1 7.61 6.47 1.04
C PRO A 1 8.38 7.64 0.43
N LEU A 2 9.72 7.64 0.52
CA LEU A 2 10.56 8.73 0.01
C LEU A 2 10.81 8.67 -1.51
N ARG A 3 10.44 7.56 -2.15
CA ARG A 3 10.51 7.34 -3.60
C ARG A 3 9.26 6.57 -4.05
N PRO A 4 8.88 6.64 -5.34
CA PRO A 4 7.84 5.79 -5.88
C PRO A 4 8.11 4.32 -5.54
N SER A 5 7.08 3.60 -5.08
CA SER A 5 7.17 2.17 -4.79
C SER A 5 6.99 1.33 -6.06
N GLY A 6 7.24 0.03 -5.95
CA GLY A 6 6.89 -0.92 -7.00
C GLY A 6 5.38 -0.96 -7.25
N THR A 7 5.01 -1.29 -8.49
CA THR A 7 3.63 -1.57 -8.90
C THR A 7 3.39 -3.06 -8.81
N LEU A 8 2.28 -3.46 -8.18
CA LEU A 8 1.83 -4.85 -8.16
C LEU A 8 0.72 -5.06 -9.18
N MET A 9 0.83 -6.13 -9.96
CA MET A 9 -0.29 -6.68 -10.74
C MET A 9 -0.85 -7.88 -9.98
N VAL A 10 -2.15 -7.86 -9.70
CA VAL A 10 -2.85 -8.94 -9.01
C VAL A 10 -4.04 -9.40 -9.83
N MET A 11 -4.36 -10.69 -9.76
CA MET A 11 -5.52 -11.31 -10.39
C MET A 11 -6.25 -12.14 -9.34
N GLY A 12 -7.58 -12.17 -9.38
CA GLY A 12 -8.34 -13.06 -8.52
C GLY A 12 -9.78 -13.25 -9.00
N ASN A 13 -10.40 -14.36 -8.55
CA ASN A 13 -11.77 -14.72 -8.89
C ASN A 13 -12.77 -14.00 -7.97
N LEU A 14 -13.44 -12.97 -8.49
CA LEU A 14 -14.39 -12.17 -7.70
C LEU A 14 -15.54 -12.99 -7.09
N LYS A 15 -15.94 -14.11 -7.71
CA LYS A 15 -17.02 -14.97 -7.20
C LYS A 15 -16.67 -15.66 -5.88
N GLU A 16 -15.39 -15.88 -5.63
CA GLU A 16 -14.87 -16.55 -4.43
C GLU A 16 -14.38 -15.55 -3.37
N MET A 17 -14.29 -14.26 -3.72
CA MET A 17 -13.80 -13.23 -2.82
C MET A 17 -14.82 -12.89 -1.74
N HIS A 18 -14.33 -12.74 -0.50
CA HIS A 18 -15.16 -12.31 0.61
C HIS A 18 -15.38 -10.78 0.55
N HIS A 19 -16.64 -10.34 0.51
CA HIS A 19 -17.05 -8.93 0.41
C HIS A 19 -16.42 -7.98 1.46
N ARG A 20 -15.97 -8.51 2.61
CA ARG A 20 -15.21 -7.74 3.61
C ARG A 20 -13.94 -7.09 3.05
N TRP A 21 -13.30 -7.75 2.09
CA TRP A 21 -11.99 -7.35 1.54
C TRP A 21 -12.07 -6.71 0.16
N VAL A 22 -13.25 -6.70 -0.47
CA VAL A 22 -13.46 -6.12 -1.80
C VAL A 22 -14.72 -5.28 -1.77
N VAL A 23 -14.57 -3.97 -1.88
CA VAL A 23 -15.68 -3.02 -1.72
C VAL A 23 -15.59 -1.93 -2.80
N GLY A 24 -16.72 -1.63 -3.44
CA GLY A 24 -16.83 -0.47 -4.33
C GLY A 24 -16.78 0.83 -3.54
N VAL A 25 -15.99 1.80 -4.00
CA VAL A 25 -15.80 3.10 -3.35
C VAL A 25 -15.88 4.23 -4.38
N SER A 26 -16.19 5.44 -3.92
CA SER A 26 -16.05 6.65 -4.74
C SER A 26 -14.94 7.50 -4.15
N ILE A 27 -13.89 7.74 -4.93
CA ILE A 27 -12.74 8.54 -4.49
C ILE A 27 -12.73 9.83 -5.32
N LEU A 28 -12.72 10.98 -4.62
CA LEU A 28 -12.69 12.28 -5.28
C LEU A 28 -11.47 12.38 -6.21
N GLY A 29 -11.69 12.79 -7.46
CA GLY A 29 -10.66 12.86 -8.49
C GLY A 29 -10.35 11.52 -9.20
N TYR A 30 -10.88 10.40 -8.70
CA TYR A 30 -10.69 9.06 -9.26
C TYR A 30 -12.01 8.38 -9.65
N GLY A 31 -13.16 8.94 -9.26
CA GLY A 31 -14.48 8.46 -9.64
C GLY A 31 -14.85 7.13 -9.00
N CYS A 32 -15.56 6.28 -9.75
CA CYS A 32 -15.88 4.91 -9.34
C CYS A 32 -14.59 4.11 -9.21
N SER A 33 -14.35 3.58 -8.02
CA SER A 33 -13.11 2.91 -7.62
C SER A 33 -13.41 1.65 -6.82
N MET A 34 -12.39 0.84 -6.55
CA MET A 34 -12.52 -0.38 -5.75
C MET A 34 -11.42 -0.43 -4.69
N ALA A 35 -11.81 -0.67 -3.45
CA ALA A 35 -10.91 -0.95 -2.35
C ALA A 35 -10.72 -2.46 -2.22
N VAL A 36 -9.47 -2.92 -2.34
CA VAL A 36 -9.09 -4.33 -2.23
C VAL A 36 -8.07 -4.50 -1.11
N GLY A 37 -8.35 -5.38 -0.16
CA GLY A 37 -7.41 -5.80 0.87
C GLY A 37 -6.47 -6.87 0.33
N VAL A 38 -5.17 -6.64 0.44
CA VAL A 38 -4.12 -7.57 -0.02
C VAL A 38 -3.13 -7.79 1.11
N GLY A 39 -2.86 -9.04 1.44
CA GLY A 39 -1.81 -9.45 2.39
C GLY A 39 -0.66 -10.09 1.64
N ILE A 40 0.57 -9.62 1.86
CA ILE A 40 1.78 -10.13 1.21
C ILE A 40 2.80 -10.42 2.30
N PRO A 41 3.21 -11.68 2.51
CA PRO A 41 4.27 -11.97 3.46
C PRO A 41 5.61 -11.54 2.86
N ILE A 42 6.47 -10.98 3.68
CA ILE A 42 7.86 -10.68 3.32
C ILE A 42 8.70 -11.87 3.79
N PRO A 43 9.15 -12.76 2.89
CA PRO A 43 9.92 -13.93 3.28
C PRO A 43 11.29 -13.50 3.78
N ILE A 44 11.59 -13.66 5.06
CA ILE A 44 12.90 -13.31 5.61
C ILE A 44 13.90 -14.43 5.29
N LEU A 45 14.79 -14.18 4.34
CA LEU A 45 15.77 -15.16 3.85
C LEU A 45 17.16 -14.98 4.46
N ASP A 46 17.46 -13.77 4.93
CA ASP A 46 18.75 -13.39 5.52
C ASP A 46 18.59 -12.24 6.52
N GLU A 47 19.68 -11.93 7.21
CA GLU A 47 19.75 -10.88 8.23
C GLU A 47 19.56 -9.47 7.65
N GLU A 48 19.96 -9.25 6.39
CA GLU A 48 19.82 -7.96 5.74
C GLU A 48 18.34 -7.65 5.47
N MET A 49 17.59 -8.63 4.98
CA MET A 49 16.14 -8.53 4.78
C MET A 49 15.40 -8.36 6.10
N ALA A 50 15.82 -9.07 7.16
CA ALA A 50 15.30 -8.89 8.50
C ALA A 50 15.50 -7.44 8.99
N ARG A 51 16.70 -6.88 8.79
CA ARG A 51 17.04 -5.49 9.14
C ARG A 51 16.15 -4.49 8.39
N PHE A 52 15.90 -4.70 7.10
CA PHE A 52 15.04 -3.80 6.31
C PHE A 52 13.55 -3.91 6.64
N ALA A 53 13.07 -5.11 6.97
CA ALA A 53 11.67 -5.33 7.33
C ALA A 53 11.35 -4.97 8.79
N GLY A 54 12.36 -4.91 9.66
CA GLY A 54 12.22 -4.66 11.10
C GLY A 54 12.27 -3.19 11.53
N ILE A 55 12.23 -2.24 10.60
CA ILE A 55 12.28 -0.80 10.92
C ILE A 55 10.98 -0.31 11.56
N SER A 56 11.10 0.66 12.47
CA SER A 56 9.96 1.23 13.21
C SER A 56 9.19 2.29 12.41
N ASP A 57 7.96 2.62 12.84
CA ASP A 57 7.14 3.65 12.18
C ASP A 57 7.79 5.06 12.24
N GLU A 58 8.66 5.29 13.23
CA GLU A 58 9.46 6.49 13.42
C GLU A 58 10.56 6.63 12.34
N GLU A 59 11.01 5.50 11.80
CA GLU A 59 12.07 5.44 10.78
C GLU A 59 11.52 5.40 9.35
N ILE A 60 10.20 5.19 9.18
CA ILE A 60 9.54 5.20 7.88
C ILE A 60 9.04 6.61 7.59
N PHE A 61 9.58 7.23 6.54
CA PHE A 61 9.25 8.61 6.18
C PHE A 61 8.50 8.75 4.84
N THR A 62 7.76 9.84 4.72
CA THR A 62 7.13 10.28 3.48
C THR A 62 7.13 11.80 3.37
N TYR A 63 6.75 12.31 2.20
CA TYR A 63 6.63 13.74 1.93
C TYR A 63 5.17 14.20 1.99
N ILE A 64 4.97 15.43 2.45
CA ILE A 64 3.69 16.16 2.36
C ILE A 64 3.61 16.76 0.96
N VAL A 65 2.54 16.45 0.22
CA VAL A 65 2.33 16.87 -1.18
C VAL A 65 0.97 17.54 -1.32
N ASP A 66 0.91 18.64 -2.09
CA ASP A 66 -0.35 19.29 -2.46
C ASP A 66 -0.94 18.65 -3.72
N TYR A 67 -2.02 17.90 -3.55
CA TYR A 67 -2.74 17.23 -4.63
C TYR A 67 -3.56 18.18 -5.52
N GLY A 68 -3.89 19.40 -5.06
CA GLY A 68 -4.67 20.37 -5.82
C GLY A 68 -3.82 21.22 -6.77
N LYS A 69 -2.58 21.52 -6.37
CA LYS A 69 -1.70 22.43 -7.13
C LYS A 69 -0.48 21.74 -7.73
N ASP A 70 0.24 20.92 -6.96
CA ASP A 70 1.56 20.46 -7.36
C ASP A 70 1.49 19.16 -8.17
N TYR A 71 0.58 18.25 -7.78
CA TYR A 71 0.37 16.97 -8.47
C TYR A 71 -0.10 17.10 -9.93
N PRO A 72 -1.11 17.94 -10.29
CA PRO A 72 -1.57 18.07 -11.68
C PRO A 72 -0.54 18.73 -12.60
N ASN A 73 0.37 19.53 -12.04
CA ASN A 73 1.39 20.26 -12.78
C ASN A 73 2.74 19.51 -12.86
N GLY A 74 2.80 18.26 -12.38
CA GLY A 74 4.03 17.46 -12.36
C GLY A 74 5.14 18.06 -11.48
N ARG A 75 4.80 18.97 -10.55
CA ARG A 75 5.75 19.60 -9.66
C ARG A 75 5.94 18.73 -8.42
N SER A 76 7.13 18.15 -8.27
CA SER A 76 7.52 17.41 -7.07
C SER A 76 8.07 18.34 -6.00
N VAL A 77 7.29 19.32 -5.53
CA VAL A 77 7.69 20.15 -4.39
C VAL A 77 7.16 19.50 -3.11
N SER A 78 8.05 18.91 -2.32
CA SER A 78 7.70 18.45 -0.98
C SER A 78 7.46 19.66 -0.08
N LEU A 79 6.29 19.73 0.54
CA LEU A 79 5.95 20.76 1.53
C LEU A 79 6.56 20.48 2.91
N GLY A 80 7.04 19.26 3.14
CA GLY A 80 7.67 18.81 4.39
C GLY A 80 7.87 17.30 4.41
N LYS A 81 8.66 16.81 5.36
CA LYS A 81 8.89 15.38 5.59
C LYS A 81 8.23 14.99 6.92
N VAL A 82 7.59 13.82 6.95
CA VAL A 82 6.86 13.31 8.12
C VAL A 82 7.08 11.81 8.27
N SER A 83 7.14 11.32 9.50
CA SER A 83 7.22 9.89 9.82
C SER A 83 5.85 9.20 9.81
N TYR A 84 5.82 7.89 9.63
CA TYR A 84 4.57 7.12 9.76
C TYR A 84 4.06 7.11 11.21
N ALA A 85 4.94 7.22 12.20
CA ALA A 85 4.56 7.36 13.61
C ALA A 85 3.72 8.64 13.83
N GLU A 86 4.17 9.78 13.31
CA GLU A 86 3.40 11.03 13.35
C GLU A 86 2.05 10.90 12.63
N LEU A 87 2.02 10.31 11.43
CA LEU A 87 0.76 10.08 10.70
C LEU A 87 -0.21 9.16 11.47
N LYS A 88 0.32 8.13 12.13
CA LYS A 88 -0.50 7.19 12.93
C LYS A 88 -0.98 7.78 14.24
N SER A 89 -0.30 8.81 14.77
CA SER A 89 -0.76 9.54 15.95
C SER A 89 -2.08 10.29 15.72
N GLY A 90 -2.44 10.54 14.46
CA GLY A 90 -3.66 11.26 14.07
C GLY A 90 -3.48 12.78 13.92
N THR A 91 -2.30 13.32 14.20
CA THR A 91 -1.98 14.75 14.09
C THR A 91 -0.54 14.99 13.67
N ILE A 92 -0.32 16.03 12.86
CA ILE A 92 1.03 16.49 12.49
C ILE A 92 1.13 18.00 12.68
N ARG A 93 2.35 18.52 12.90
CA ARG A 93 2.61 19.96 12.94
C ARG A 93 3.08 20.43 11.57
N PHE A 94 2.26 21.22 10.89
CA PHE A 94 2.56 21.75 9.56
C PHE A 94 2.42 23.28 9.55
N ARG A 95 3.50 23.99 9.17
CA ARG A 95 3.56 25.46 9.14
C ARG A 95 3.07 26.13 10.44
N GLY A 96 3.49 25.58 11.58
CA GLY A 96 3.15 26.11 12.92
C GLY A 96 1.72 25.80 13.39
N LYS A 97 0.92 25.07 12.60
CA LYS A 97 -0.43 24.62 12.95
C LYS A 97 -0.47 23.11 13.14
N GLU A 98 -1.35 22.66 14.03
CA GLU A 98 -1.68 21.24 14.14
C GLU A 98 -2.72 20.88 13.07
N VAL A 99 -2.50 19.77 12.38
CA VAL A 99 -3.33 19.29 11.28
C VAL A 99 -3.67 17.83 11.55
N HIS A 100 -4.96 17.50 11.52
CA HIS A 100 -5.41 16.12 11.66
C HIS A 100 -5.02 15.29 10.44
N THR A 101 -4.62 14.06 10.69
CA THR A 101 -4.28 13.08 9.66
C THR A 101 -5.23 11.89 9.75
N VAL A 102 -5.65 11.42 8.59
CA VAL A 102 -6.49 10.23 8.46
C VAL A 102 -5.92 9.36 7.35
N PRO A 103 -5.77 8.04 7.55
CA PRO A 103 -5.28 7.16 6.52
C PRO A 103 -6.33 6.96 5.43
N LEU A 104 -5.89 6.80 4.18
CA LEU A 104 -6.77 6.49 3.06
C LEU A 104 -7.38 5.08 3.17
N SER A 105 -6.67 4.16 3.84
CA SER A 105 -7.09 2.78 4.06
C SER A 105 -7.26 2.47 5.55
N SER A 106 -8.07 1.44 5.86
CA SER A 106 -8.33 1.04 7.25
C SER A 106 -7.15 0.25 7.83
N TYR A 107 -6.44 0.85 8.79
CA TYR A 107 -5.35 0.18 9.49
C TYR A 107 -5.82 -1.07 10.27
N LYS A 108 -7.00 -1.00 10.89
CA LYS A 108 -7.61 -2.16 11.58
C LYS A 108 -7.80 -3.34 10.62
N ARG A 109 -8.36 -3.09 9.42
CA ARG A 109 -8.55 -4.14 8.41
C ARG A 109 -7.22 -4.69 7.89
N ALA A 110 -6.20 -3.84 7.72
CA ALA A 110 -4.87 -4.29 7.34
C ALA A 110 -4.27 -5.27 8.38
N LEU A 111 -4.42 -4.98 9.68
CA LEU A 111 -3.99 -5.88 10.75
C LEU A 111 -4.79 -7.19 10.78
N GLU A 112 -6.10 -7.15 10.50
CA GLU A 112 -6.90 -8.36 10.38
C GLU A 112 -6.39 -9.26 9.24
N ILE A 113 -6.13 -8.70 8.06
CA ILE A 113 -5.54 -9.43 6.92
C ILE A 113 -4.19 -10.02 7.30
N ALA A 114 -3.31 -9.23 7.95
CA ALA A 114 -2.00 -9.70 8.38
C ALA A 114 -2.08 -10.89 9.34
N ARG A 115 -3.06 -10.88 10.27
CA ARG A 115 -3.29 -12.00 11.19
C ARG A 115 -3.82 -13.25 10.49
N ILE A 116 -4.77 -13.09 9.56
CA ILE A 116 -5.30 -14.21 8.77
C ILE A 116 -4.16 -14.87 7.97
N LEU A 117 -3.36 -14.06 7.28
CA LEU A 117 -2.22 -14.54 6.52
C LEU A 117 -1.20 -15.25 7.42
N LYS A 118 -0.90 -14.68 8.59
CA LYS A 118 -0.03 -15.31 9.58
C LYS A 118 -0.56 -16.69 10.00
N GLU A 119 -1.85 -16.79 10.30
CA GLU A 119 -2.48 -18.05 10.71
C GLU A 119 -2.37 -19.12 9.60
N TRP A 120 -2.62 -18.76 8.34
CA TRP A 120 -2.45 -19.68 7.21
C TRP A 120 -1.00 -20.16 7.06
N ILE A 121 -0.03 -19.27 7.27
CA ILE A 121 1.40 -19.62 7.23
C ILE A 121 1.76 -20.57 8.38
N GLU A 122 1.33 -20.28 9.61
CA GLU A 122 1.60 -21.12 10.79
C GLU A 122 0.98 -22.52 10.67
N LYS A 123 -0.16 -22.65 9.98
CA LYS A 123 -0.81 -23.95 9.69
C LYS A 123 -0.21 -24.68 8.49
N GLY A 124 0.68 -24.06 7.72
CA GLY A 124 1.20 -24.62 6.46
C GLY A 124 0.17 -24.63 5.32
N GLU A 125 -0.92 -23.88 5.43
CA GLU A 125 -1.97 -23.72 4.41
C GLU A 125 -1.57 -22.68 3.35
N PHE A 126 -0.58 -21.84 3.66
CA PHE A 126 0.00 -20.89 2.71
C PHE A 126 1.44 -21.30 2.37
N LEU A 127 1.66 -21.67 1.10
CA LEU A 127 2.98 -22.02 0.57
C LEU A 127 3.44 -20.97 -0.44
N LEU A 128 4.75 -20.73 -0.52
CA LEU A 128 5.32 -19.88 -1.56
C LEU A 128 5.06 -20.53 -2.93
N THR A 129 4.27 -19.86 -3.76
CA THR A 129 3.91 -20.37 -5.08
C THR A 129 5.02 -20.12 -6.09
N VAL A 130 5.10 -20.97 -7.11
CA VAL A 130 5.88 -20.69 -8.33
C VAL A 130 5.31 -19.47 -9.07
N PRO A 131 6.10 -18.79 -9.92
CA PRO A 131 5.64 -17.65 -10.71
C PRO A 131 4.31 -17.94 -11.43
N GLN A 132 3.33 -17.06 -11.24
CA GLN A 132 1.94 -17.31 -11.68
C GLN A 132 1.76 -17.12 -13.19
N ALA A 133 2.34 -16.07 -13.78
CA ALA A 133 2.29 -15.81 -15.22
C ALA A 133 3.39 -14.84 -15.67
N PRO A 134 3.97 -15.01 -16.87
CA PRO A 134 4.77 -13.96 -17.49
C PRO A 134 3.88 -12.78 -17.89
N LEU A 135 4.35 -11.55 -17.66
CA LEU A 135 3.69 -10.37 -18.21
C LEU A 135 3.75 -10.44 -19.75
N PRO A 136 2.67 -10.14 -20.49
CA PRO A 136 2.72 -10.05 -21.94
C PRO A 136 3.77 -9.00 -22.34
N GLY A 137 4.73 -9.42 -23.17
CA GLY A 137 5.81 -8.54 -23.63
C GLY A 137 5.27 -7.41 -24.50
N ALA A 138 6.04 -6.33 -24.63
CA ALA A 138 5.66 -5.11 -25.37
C ALA A 138 5.22 -5.31 -26.84
N ARG A 139 5.36 -6.51 -27.42
CA ARG A 139 4.92 -6.86 -28.79
C ARG A 139 3.46 -7.33 -28.88
N SER A 140 2.74 -7.47 -27.76
CA SER A 140 1.35 -7.95 -27.77
C SER A 140 0.31 -6.88 -28.14
N PHE A 141 0.72 -5.62 -28.29
CA PHE A 141 -0.13 -4.54 -28.78
C PHE A 141 0.14 -4.26 -30.27
N VAL A 142 -0.25 -5.19 -31.14
CA VAL A 142 -0.54 -4.84 -32.53
C VAL A 142 -2.05 -4.64 -32.58
N GLY A 143 -2.47 -3.38 -32.63
CA GLY A 143 -3.87 -3.02 -32.80
C GLY A 143 -4.42 -3.66 -34.07
N SER A 144 -5.55 -4.35 -33.92
CA SER A 144 -6.49 -4.66 -34.99
C SER A 144 -7.31 -3.43 -35.32
#